data_AF-A0A0R2AV79-F1
#
_entry.id   AF-A0A0R2AV79-F1
#
_cell.length_a   1.000
_cell.length_b   1.000
_cell.length_c   1.000
_cell.angle_alpha   90.00
_cell.angle_beta   90.00
_cell.angle_gamma   90.00
#
_symmetry.space_group_name_H-M   'P 1'
#
loop_
_entity.id
_entity.type
_entity.pdbx_description
1 polymer ?
#
loop_
_entity_poly.entity_id
_entity_poly.type
_entity_poly.pdbx_seq_one_letter_code
_entity_poly.pdbx_strand_id
1 'polypeptide(L)'
;MATIKSLKAGPQETALENFTKFYVKHYMSDGLDVLGQIDQTGHIADINQFLLENRSLTSEDLYNGLLTSRRGNLIELISALKTKFNDNGIPDTPWEDWFKQTVTELPQGL
;
A
#
# COMPACT_ATOMS: atom_id res chain seq x y z
N MET A 1 2.99 -7.68 -18.18
CA MET A 1 2.73 -6.62 -17.18
C MET A 1 3.78 -6.73 -16.08
N ALA A 2 4.30 -5.59 -15.63
CA ALA A 2 5.48 -5.49 -14.76
C ALA A 2 5.13 -5.71 -13.29
N THR A 3 6.11 -6.08 -12.47
CA THR A 3 5.99 -6.01 -11.00
C THR A 3 6.58 -4.71 -10.50
N ILE A 4 6.25 -4.30 -9.26
CA ILE A 4 6.80 -3.08 -8.65
C ILE A 4 8.33 -3.05 -8.67
N LYS A 5 9.00 -4.20 -8.48
CA LYS A 5 10.47 -4.32 -8.49
C LYS A 5 11.08 -4.26 -9.90
N SER A 6 10.30 -4.48 -10.95
CA SER A 6 10.77 -4.42 -12.35
C SER A 6 10.43 -3.11 -13.06
N LEU A 7 9.73 -2.18 -12.40
CA LEU A 7 9.43 -0.86 -12.95
C LEU A 7 10.67 0.04 -12.96
N LYS A 8 10.74 0.93 -13.97
CA LYS A 8 11.72 2.03 -14.00
C LYS A 8 11.43 3.04 -12.88
N ALA A 9 12.40 3.89 -12.55
CA ALA A 9 12.28 4.84 -11.44
C ALA A 9 11.00 5.70 -11.46
N GLY A 10 10.66 6.35 -12.58
CA GLY A 10 9.45 7.19 -12.68
C GLY A 10 8.13 6.42 -12.50
N PRO A 11 7.91 5.32 -13.26
CA PRO A 11 6.76 4.45 -13.06
C PRO A 11 6.69 3.81 -11.66
N GLN A 12 7.84 3.43 -11.09
CA GLN A 12 7.88 2.89 -9.73
C GLN A 12 7.49 3.95 -8.70
N GLU A 13 7.92 5.21 -8.89
CA GLU A 13 7.46 6.33 -8.08
C GLU A 13 5.94 6.46 -8.17
N THR A 14 5.39 6.52 -9.38
CA THR A 14 3.94 6.64 -9.60
C THR A 14 3.16 5.52 -8.90
N ALA A 15 3.66 4.28 -8.98
CA ALA A 15 3.05 3.13 -8.31
C ALA A 15 3.08 3.27 -6.78
N LEU A 16 4.21 3.72 -6.22
CA LEU A 16 4.36 3.94 -4.78
C LEU A 16 3.50 5.11 -4.29
N GLU A 17 3.45 6.21 -5.03
CA GLU A 17 2.61 7.36 -4.69
C GLU A 17 1.13 6.96 -4.66
N ASN A 18 0.68 6.25 -5.69
CA ASN A 18 -0.69 5.80 -5.85
C ASN A 18 -1.09 4.84 -4.71
N PHE A 19 -0.24 3.87 -4.39
CA PHE A 19 -0.48 2.94 -3.29
C PHE A 19 -0.44 3.62 -1.92
N THR A 20 0.52 4.50 -1.67
CA THR A 20 0.67 5.17 -0.36
C THR A 20 -0.54 6.04 -0.05
N LYS A 21 -1.09 6.76 -1.04
CA LYS A 21 -2.32 7.55 -0.87
C LYS A 21 -3.51 6.66 -0.50
N PHE A 22 -3.66 5.52 -1.17
CA PHE A 22 -4.66 4.51 -0.84
C PHE A 22 -4.46 3.99 0.60
N TYR A 23 -3.24 3.63 0.97
CA TYR A 23 -2.92 3.05 2.28
C TYR A 23 -3.24 4.02 3.42
N VAL A 24 -2.76 5.27 3.34
CA VAL A 24 -2.99 6.28 4.38
C VAL A 24 -4.48 6.57 4.55
N LYS A 25 -5.23 6.66 3.44
CA LYS A 25 -6.68 6.87 3.47
C LYS A 25 -7.40 5.77 4.24
N HIS A 26 -7.09 4.50 3.93
CA HIS A 26 -7.75 3.36 4.58
C HIS A 26 -7.26 3.11 6.01
N TYR A 27 -6.02 3.47 6.34
CA TYR A 27 -5.52 3.47 7.72
C TYR A 27 -6.33 4.42 8.61
N MET A 28 -6.66 5.60 8.11
CA MET A 28 -7.43 6.61 8.85
C MET A 28 -8.92 6.26 9.01
N SER A 29 -9.43 5.30 8.24
CA SER A 29 -10.84 4.86 8.26
C SER A 29 -11.02 3.43 8.80
N ASP A 30 -10.05 2.92 9.56
CA ASP A 30 -10.03 1.57 10.17
C ASP A 30 -10.16 0.39 9.16
N GLY A 31 -9.76 0.60 7.90
CA GLY A 31 -10.01 -0.35 6.79
C GLY A 31 -8.92 -1.41 6.55
N LEU A 32 -7.82 -1.44 7.31
CA LEU A 32 -6.62 -2.21 6.89
C LEU A 32 -6.49 -3.63 7.46
N ASP A 33 -7.49 -4.14 8.19
CA ASP A 33 -7.43 -5.49 8.79
C ASP A 33 -7.16 -6.59 7.75
N VAL A 34 -7.71 -6.44 6.54
CA VAL A 34 -7.45 -7.35 5.41
C VAL A 34 -5.98 -7.34 4.97
N LEU A 35 -5.30 -6.20 5.03
CA LEU A 35 -3.89 -6.13 4.67
C LEU A 35 -3.04 -6.88 5.71
N GLY A 36 -3.39 -6.76 7.00
CA GLY A 36 -2.70 -7.46 8.09
C GLY A 36 -2.70 -8.98 7.95
N GLN A 37 -3.69 -9.56 7.28
CA GLN A 37 -3.73 -11.01 6.99
C GLN A 37 -2.82 -11.41 5.82
N ILE A 38 -2.52 -10.48 4.91
CA ILE A 38 -1.76 -10.72 3.68
C ILE A 38 -0.25 -10.58 3.94
N ASP A 39 0.14 -9.65 4.81
CA ASP A 39 1.55 -9.43 5.16
C ASP A 39 1.95 -10.15 6.45
N GLN A 40 2.52 -11.35 6.29
CA GLN A 40 3.14 -12.09 7.39
C GLN A 40 4.62 -11.74 7.61
N THR A 41 5.19 -10.80 6.83
CA THR A 41 6.63 -10.48 6.85
C THR A 41 6.97 -9.20 7.62
N GLY A 42 5.96 -8.45 8.08
CA GLY A 42 6.12 -7.35 9.05
C GLY A 42 6.22 -5.94 8.46
N HIS A 43 6.10 -5.78 7.15
CA HIS A 43 6.17 -4.45 6.51
C HIS A 43 5.00 -3.55 6.89
N ILE A 44 3.80 -4.13 7.04
CA ILE A 44 2.60 -3.45 7.55
C ILE A 44 2.82 -2.97 8.97
N ALA A 45 3.46 -3.77 9.82
CA ALA A 45 3.72 -3.37 11.20
C ALA A 45 4.61 -2.12 11.23
N ASP A 46 5.70 -2.09 10.46
CA ASP A 46 6.60 -0.94 10.37
C ASP A 46 5.94 0.31 9.75
N ILE A 47 5.09 0.13 8.75
CA ILE A 47 4.33 1.22 8.12
C ILE A 47 3.30 1.77 9.11
N ASN A 48 2.53 0.89 9.78
CA ASN A 48 1.53 1.28 10.76
C ASN A 48 2.16 1.93 11.99
N GLN A 49 3.33 1.45 12.43
CA GLN A 49 4.07 2.07 13.52
C GLN A 49 4.48 3.49 13.14
N PHE A 50 5.02 3.70 11.94
CA PHE A 50 5.33 5.05 11.45
C PHE A 50 4.08 5.95 11.47
N LEU A 51 2.94 5.47 10.96
CA LEU A 51 1.69 6.25 10.94
C LEU A 51 1.20 6.57 12.36
N LEU A 52 1.28 5.61 13.28
CA LEU A 52 0.88 5.78 14.67
C LEU A 52 1.75 6.81 15.41
N GLU A 53 3.07 6.74 15.24
CA GLU A 53 4.05 7.66 15.82
C GLU A 53 3.89 9.09 15.29
N ASN A 54 3.38 9.23 14.06
CA ASN A 54 3.23 10.51 13.35
C ASN A 54 1.77 10.96 13.19
N ARG A 55 0.82 10.38 13.93
CA ARG A 55 -0.63 10.59 13.76
C ARG A 55 -1.14 12.04 13.85
N SER A 56 -0.32 12.96 14.36
CA SER A 56 -0.63 14.40 14.41
C SER A 56 -0.34 15.14 13.11
N LEU A 57 0.38 14.51 12.18
CA LEU A 57 0.71 15.07 10.87
C LEU A 57 -0.50 15.02 9.92
N THR A 58 -0.46 15.87 8.90
CA THR A 58 -1.48 15.83 7.83
C THR A 58 -1.34 14.57 6.99
N SER A 59 -2.38 14.19 6.25
CA SER A 59 -2.29 13.06 5.31
C SER A 59 -1.20 13.24 4.25
N GLU A 60 -0.94 14.48 3.83
CA GLU A 60 0.13 14.81 2.88
C GLU A 60 1.52 14.60 3.50
N ASP A 61 1.72 15.05 4.74
CA ASP A 61 2.97 14.85 5.47
C ASP A 61 3.24 13.37 5.76
N LEU A 62 2.21 12.61 6.13
CA LEU A 62 2.30 11.16 6.34
C LEU A 62 2.68 10.43 5.06
N TYR A 63 2.06 10.81 3.95
CA TYR A 63 2.38 10.31 2.62
C TYR A 63 3.85 10.56 2.25
N ASN A 64 4.31 11.81 2.37
CA ASN A 64 5.68 12.18 2.05
C ASN A 64 6.69 11.47 2.97
N GLY A 65 6.35 11.35 4.25
CA GLY A 65 7.14 10.65 5.25
C GLY A 65 7.29 9.16 4.94
N LEU A 66 6.21 8.48 4.54
CA LEU A 66 6.24 7.07 4.14
C LEU A 66 7.09 6.85 2.88
N LEU A 67 6.93 7.68 1.86
CA LEU A 67 7.74 7.59 0.62
C LEU A 67 9.23 7.81 0.89
N THR A 68 9.56 8.66 1.86
CA THR A 68 10.95 8.97 2.22
C THR A 68 11.57 7.90 3.13
N SER A 69 10.86 7.52 4.19
CA SER A 69 11.43 6.74 5.31
C SER A 69 11.02 5.27 5.31
N ARG A 70 10.02 4.87 4.50
CA ARG A 70 9.46 3.51 4.45
C ARG A 70 9.31 2.98 3.02
N ARG A 71 9.99 3.59 2.03
CA ARG A 71 9.96 3.16 0.62
C ARG A 71 10.18 1.67 0.43
N GLY A 72 11.19 1.09 1.10
CA GLY A 72 11.49 -0.33 1.01
C GLY A 72 10.33 -1.21 1.45
N ASN A 73 9.72 -0.88 2.60
CA ASN A 73 8.55 -1.59 3.13
C ASN A 73 7.34 -1.47 2.20
N LEU A 74 7.13 -0.31 1.58
CA LEU A 74 6.08 -0.13 0.57
C LEU A 74 6.31 -1.01 -0.66
N ILE A 75 7.55 -1.10 -1.17
CA ILE A 75 7.90 -1.95 -2.32
C ILE A 75 7.65 -3.44 -1.98
N GLU A 76 8.09 -3.89 -0.81
CA GLU A 76 7.91 -5.28 -0.39
C GLU A 76 6.43 -5.63 -0.19
N LEU A 77 5.67 -4.74 0.46
CA LEU A 77 4.22 -4.91 0.63
C LEU A 77 3.51 -5.00 -0.73
N ILE A 78 3.72 -4.04 -1.63
CA ILE A 78 3.11 -4.06 -2.97
C ILE A 78 3.51 -5.33 -3.73
N SER A 79 4.75 -5.79 -3.57
CA SER A 79 5.21 -7.04 -4.18
C SER A 79 4.47 -8.26 -3.64
N ALA A 80 4.15 -8.29 -2.35
CA ALA A 80 3.38 -9.37 -1.72
C ALA A 80 1.92 -9.42 -2.20
N LEU A 81 1.33 -8.27 -2.55
CA LEU A 81 -0.02 -8.19 -3.13
C LEU A 81 -0.11 -8.77 -4.54
N LYS A 82 1.04 -9.05 -5.19
CA LYS A 82 1.15 -9.62 -6.55
C LYS A 82 0.47 -8.79 -7.65
N THR A 83 0.17 -7.52 -7.37
CA THR A 83 -0.36 -6.56 -8.34
C THR A 83 0.60 -6.37 -9.52
N LYS A 84 0.02 -6.24 -10.71
CA LYS A 84 0.73 -5.97 -11.95
C LYS A 84 0.49 -4.51 -12.37
N PHE A 85 1.46 -3.96 -13.07
CA PHE A 85 1.47 -2.55 -13.46
C PHE A 85 1.73 -2.39 -14.96
N ASN A 86 1.14 -1.34 -15.52
CA ASN A 86 1.47 -0.86 -16.86
C ASN A 86 2.76 -0.03 -16.87
N ASP A 87 3.19 0.42 -18.05
CA ASP A 87 4.45 1.14 -18.25
C ASP A 87 4.52 2.49 -17.52
N ASN A 88 3.38 3.04 -17.09
CA ASN A 88 3.28 4.27 -16.31
C ASN A 88 3.19 4.03 -14.80
N GLY A 89 3.27 2.77 -14.34
CA GLY A 89 3.18 2.46 -12.92
C GLY A 89 1.75 2.49 -12.38
N ILE A 90 0.75 2.48 -13.25
CA ILE A 90 -0.66 2.37 -12.84
C ILE A 90 -0.96 0.88 -12.66
N PRO A 91 -1.57 0.48 -11.52
CA PRO A 91 -1.92 -0.91 -11.29
C PRO A 91 -3.03 -1.35 -12.24
N ASP A 92 -2.98 -2.60 -12.69
CA ASP A 92 -3.97 -3.17 -13.63
C ASP A 92 -5.36 -3.28 -13.01
N THR A 93 -5.43 -3.27 -11.68
CA THR A 93 -6.66 -3.10 -10.91
C THR A 93 -6.46 -1.90 -9.96
N PRO A 94 -7.29 -0.86 -10.04
CA PRO A 94 -7.23 0.26 -9.09
C PRO A 94 -7.31 -0.23 -7.64
N TRP A 95 -6.53 0.36 -6.73
CA TRP A 95 -6.44 -0.14 -5.35
C TRP A 95 -7.78 -0.19 -4.61
N GLU A 96 -8.69 0.73 -4.87
CA GLU A 96 -10.04 0.71 -4.28
C GLU A 96 -10.86 -0.50 -4.76
N ASP A 97 -10.71 -0.90 -6.03
CA ASP A 97 -11.40 -2.06 -6.58
C ASP A 97 -10.75 -3.35 -6.10
N TRP A 98 -9.42 -3.39 -6.07
CA TRP A 98 -8.65 -4.48 -5.48
C TRP A 98 -9.04 -4.70 -4.01
N PHE A 99 -9.17 -3.61 -3.24
CA PHE A 99 -9.53 -3.66 -1.83
C PHE A 99 -10.94 -4.22 -1.62
N LYS A 100 -11.94 -3.74 -2.38
CA LYS A 100 -13.31 -4.27 -2.32
C LYS A 100 -13.37 -5.76 -2.66
N GLN A 101 -12.64 -6.20 -3.70
CA GLN A 101 -12.57 -7.61 -4.09
C GLN A 101 -11.95 -8.44 -2.97
N THR A 102 -10.81 -8.00 -2.44
CA THR A 102 -10.08 -8.72 -1.38
C THR A 102 -10.92 -8.82 -0.09
N VAL A 103 -11.61 -7.75 0.31
CA VAL A 103 -12.51 -7.77 1.49
C VAL A 103 -13.71 -8.70 1.28
N THR A 104 -14.25 -8.78 0.06
CA THR A 104 -15.39 -9.67 -0.27
C THR A 104 -14.98 -11.16 -0.25
N GLU A 105 -13.73 -11.45 -0.59
CA GLU A 105 -13.18 -12.82 -0.61
C GLU A 105 -12.78 -13.33 0.78
N LEU A 106 -12.65 -12.44 1.78
CA LEU A 106 -12.49 -12.87 3.16
C LEU A 106 -13.77 -13.53 3.68
N PRO A 107 -13.67 -14.68 4.37
CA PRO A 107 -14.84 -15.29 5.00
C PRO A 107 -15.48 -14.29 5.97
N GLN A 108 -16.66 -13.81 5.62
CA GLN A 108 -17.49 -12.97 6.47
C GLN A 108 -18.10 -13.86 7.56
N GLY A 109 -17.37 -14.07 8.65
CA GLY A 109 -17.91 -14.70 9.87
C GLY A 109 -16.93 -15.59 10.62
N LEU A 110 -16.65 -15.19 11.86
CA LEU A 110 -16.62 -16.09 13.01
C LEU A 110 -17.73 -15.66 13.96
#